data_AF-A0A9E4KHP1-F1
#
_entry.id   AF-A0A9E4KHP1-F1
#
_cell.length_a   1.000
_cell.length_b   1.000
_cell.length_c   1.000
_cell.angle_alpha   90.00
_cell.angle_beta   90.00
_cell.angle_gamma   90.00
#
_symmetry.space_group_name_H-M   'P 1'
#
loop_
_entity.id
_entity.type
_entity.pdbx_description
1 polymer ?
#
loop_
_entity_poly.entity_id
_entity_poly.type
_entity_poly.pdbx_seq_one_letter_code
_entity_poly.pdbx_strand_id
1 'polypeptide(L)'
;MIAGAEATPSAGVAARATTDARTDTPVELIRALAALTDTPENAPAGLSVLLGFGVASSRTEHTQLFVFELPPYASIYLGEDGWIGGQAREIIAGFWRAVGRKPPREPDHLAVLLGLYAELVQEEAGGEAHARMARQARRALIAEHLSPWLFPYLDAVAAASDSPVHRAWAATLGDVIAAEMRELSVEGGGSELDGTGASIHLRLTRPVEAANQEFLRSVLAPIRSGAILTRRDFRLFARESGLGLRAGERCYMLRNLLAQERTAVLNWLRDHHMRAAEGHEVRGKTGSAAGAAAELARRARHTARTLRDLARQRDGSA
;
A
#
# COMPACT_ATOMS: atom_id res chain seq x y z
N MET A 1 34.09 -33.59 59.44
CA MET A 1 34.50 -32.31 58.83
C MET A 1 34.63 -32.53 57.34
N ILE A 2 33.57 -32.26 56.57
CA ILE A 2 33.59 -32.28 55.11
C ILE A 2 33.07 -30.91 54.69
N ALA A 3 33.95 -30.09 54.12
CA ALA A 3 33.65 -28.74 53.66
C ALA A 3 32.95 -28.83 52.30
N GLY A 4 31.78 -28.18 52.20
CA GLY A 4 31.03 -28.01 50.96
C GLY A 4 31.63 -26.90 50.10
N ALA A 5 31.65 -27.14 48.78
CA ALA A 5 31.92 -26.14 47.76
C ALA A 5 30.63 -25.95 46.95
N GLU A 6 29.92 -24.85 47.20
CA GLU A 6 28.82 -24.39 46.35
C GLU A 6 29.40 -23.52 45.22
N ALA A 7 29.25 -24.00 43.99
CA ALA A 7 29.56 -23.25 42.79
C ALA A 7 28.44 -22.25 42.50
N THR A 8 28.79 -20.97 42.43
CA THR A 8 27.90 -19.88 42.01
C THR A 8 27.69 -19.94 40.50
N PRO A 9 26.44 -19.87 39.97
CA PRO A 9 26.23 -19.86 38.54
C PRO A 9 26.57 -18.49 37.94
N SER A 10 27.36 -18.54 36.87
CA SER A 10 27.86 -17.43 36.07
C SER A 10 26.74 -16.51 35.55
N ALA A 11 26.86 -15.21 35.86
CA ALA A 11 25.97 -14.12 35.44
C ALA A 11 26.05 -13.77 33.93
N GLY A 12 26.67 -14.60 33.09
CA GLY A 12 26.95 -14.30 31.69
C GLY A 12 25.85 -14.67 30.67
N VAL A 13 24.81 -15.40 31.08
CA VAL A 13 23.78 -15.92 30.13
C VAL A 13 22.51 -15.05 30.10
N ALA A 14 22.20 -14.32 31.18
CA ALA A 14 20.96 -13.54 31.27
C ALA A 14 20.96 -12.21 30.51
N ALA A 15 22.14 -11.67 30.15
CA ALA A 15 22.26 -10.37 29.49
C ALA A 15 22.06 -10.42 27.95
N ARG A 16 22.05 -11.61 27.34
CA ARG A 16 21.82 -11.78 25.89
C ARG A 16 20.33 -11.87 25.51
N ALA A 17 19.48 -12.34 26.42
CA ALA A 17 18.05 -12.57 26.16
C ALA A 17 17.18 -11.29 26.21
N THR A 18 17.68 -10.20 26.81
CA THR A 18 16.91 -8.97 26.99
C THR A 18 17.05 -7.97 25.83
N THR A 19 18.03 -8.17 24.93
CA THR A 19 18.17 -7.33 23.72
C THR A 19 17.39 -7.91 22.53
N ASP A 20 17.25 -9.23 22.43
CA ASP A 20 16.48 -9.93 21.37
C ASP A 20 14.98 -9.59 21.38
N ALA A 21 14.37 -9.51 22.57
CA ALA A 21 12.91 -9.34 22.71
C ALA A 21 12.39 -8.01 22.12
N ARG A 22 13.25 -7.00 21.99
CA ARG A 22 12.86 -5.66 21.52
C ARG A 22 12.79 -5.57 19.98
N THR A 23 13.55 -6.40 19.26
CA THR A 23 13.52 -6.52 17.80
C THR A 23 12.46 -7.51 17.30
N ASP A 24 12.05 -8.47 18.12
CA ASP A 24 11.03 -9.47 17.74
C ASP A 24 9.60 -8.89 17.70
N THR A 25 9.29 -7.93 18.57
CA THR A 25 7.91 -7.42 18.71
C THR A 25 7.38 -6.70 17.45
N PRO A 26 8.14 -5.82 16.77
CA PRO A 26 7.70 -5.19 15.53
C PRO A 26 7.53 -6.19 14.37
N VAL A 27 8.43 -7.18 14.28
CA VAL A 27 8.43 -8.18 13.20
C VAL A 27 7.23 -9.12 13.32
N GLU A 28 6.95 -9.62 14.52
CA GLU A 28 5.79 -10.47 14.76
C GLU A 28 4.48 -9.71 14.55
N LEU A 29 4.43 -8.42 14.87
CA LEU A 29 3.28 -7.58 14.53
C LEU A 29 3.09 -7.46 13.02
N ILE A 30 4.16 -7.25 12.24
CA ILE A 30 4.07 -7.21 10.76
C ILE A 30 3.57 -8.55 10.20
N ARG A 31 4.05 -9.68 10.72
CA ARG A 31 3.57 -11.02 10.34
C ARG A 31 2.09 -11.21 10.65
N ALA A 32 1.66 -10.79 11.84
CA ALA A 32 0.26 -10.84 12.25
C ALA A 32 -0.64 -9.98 11.35
N LEU A 33 -0.20 -8.75 11.03
CA LEU A 33 -0.91 -7.85 10.11
C LEU A 33 -0.96 -8.41 8.68
N ALA A 34 0.10 -9.08 8.23
CA ALA A 34 0.15 -9.75 6.93
C ALA A 34 -0.88 -10.89 6.84
N ALA A 35 -0.97 -11.72 7.88
CA ALA A 35 -1.92 -12.84 7.94
C ALA A 35 -3.39 -12.39 7.82
N LEU A 36 -3.73 -11.20 8.33
CA LEU A 36 -5.07 -10.63 8.22
C LEU A 36 -5.44 -10.12 6.81
N THR A 37 -4.48 -10.02 5.89
CA THR A 37 -4.74 -9.63 4.49
C THR A 37 -4.83 -10.78 3.50
N ASP A 38 -4.39 -11.97 3.92
CA ASP A 38 -4.45 -13.17 3.11
C ASP A 38 -5.90 -13.72 3.13
N THR A 39 -6.11 -15.03 3.13
CA THR A 39 -7.44 -15.59 3.32
C THR A 39 -7.78 -15.71 4.82
N PRO A 40 -9.06 -15.47 5.22
CA PRO A 40 -9.46 -15.58 6.63
C PRO A 40 -9.23 -16.96 7.23
N GLU A 41 -9.18 -18.00 6.39
CA GLU A 41 -8.94 -19.39 6.80
C GLU A 41 -7.49 -19.64 7.21
N ASN A 42 -6.55 -18.85 6.66
CA ASN A 42 -5.12 -18.94 6.97
C ASN A 42 -4.74 -18.11 8.21
N ALA A 43 -5.60 -17.16 8.61
CA ALA A 43 -5.37 -16.35 9.79
C ALA A 43 -5.62 -17.17 11.08
N PRO A 44 -4.70 -17.16 12.05
CA PRO A 44 -4.92 -17.79 13.35
C PRO A 44 -6.24 -17.32 14.00
N ALA A 45 -7.01 -18.26 14.53
CA ALA A 45 -8.25 -17.95 15.21
C ALA A 45 -8.00 -16.96 16.36
N GLY A 46 -8.80 -15.88 16.40
CA GLY A 46 -8.68 -14.84 17.43
C GLY A 46 -7.56 -13.82 17.22
N LEU A 47 -6.81 -13.87 16.11
CA LEU A 47 -5.73 -12.92 15.84
C LEU A 47 -6.21 -11.46 15.86
N SER A 48 -7.37 -11.15 15.27
CA SER A 48 -7.95 -9.80 15.33
C SER A 48 -8.26 -9.33 16.76
N VAL A 49 -8.65 -10.26 17.64
CA VAL A 49 -8.90 -9.96 19.06
C VAL A 49 -7.58 -9.70 19.79
N LEU A 50 -6.57 -10.52 19.53
CA LEU A 50 -5.23 -10.37 20.10
C LEU A 50 -4.60 -9.01 19.74
N LEU A 51 -4.80 -8.56 18.50
CA LEU A 51 -4.34 -7.25 18.02
C LEU A 51 -5.22 -6.08 18.50
N GLY A 52 -6.30 -6.34 19.23
CA GLY A 52 -7.22 -5.31 19.74
C GLY A 52 -8.17 -4.73 18.71
N PHE A 53 -8.33 -5.35 17.54
CA PHE A 53 -9.24 -4.90 16.48
C PHE A 53 -10.70 -5.33 16.71
N GLY A 54 -10.92 -6.27 17.63
CA GLY A 54 -12.23 -6.83 17.94
C GLY A 54 -12.50 -8.16 17.24
N VAL A 55 -13.78 -8.55 17.17
CA VAL A 55 -14.20 -9.81 16.56
C VAL A 55 -13.87 -9.79 15.07
N ALA A 56 -13.19 -10.83 14.58
CA ALA A 56 -12.75 -10.94 13.19
C ALA A 56 -13.90 -10.68 12.19
N SER A 57 -13.57 -10.05 11.07
CA SER A 57 -14.50 -9.84 9.97
C SER A 57 -15.00 -11.18 9.43
N SER A 58 -16.25 -11.20 8.99
CA SER A 58 -16.81 -12.38 8.33
C SER A 58 -16.10 -12.64 7.00
N ARG A 59 -16.14 -13.90 6.54
CA ARG A 59 -15.63 -14.29 5.21
C ARG A 59 -16.23 -13.44 4.09
N THR A 60 -17.51 -13.10 4.21
CA THR A 60 -18.23 -12.27 3.23
C THR A 60 -17.67 -10.86 3.19
N GLU A 61 -17.46 -10.23 4.35
CA GLU A 61 -16.87 -8.89 4.43
C GLU A 61 -15.43 -8.87 3.90
N HIS A 62 -14.64 -9.89 4.24
CA HIS A 62 -13.28 -10.05 3.75
C HIS A 62 -13.23 -10.22 2.23
N THR A 63 -14.09 -11.09 1.70
CA THR A 63 -14.19 -11.32 0.24
C THR A 63 -14.67 -10.04 -0.46
N GLN A 64 -15.67 -9.36 0.09
CA GLN A 64 -16.17 -8.12 -0.48
C GLN A 64 -15.06 -7.06 -0.57
N LEU A 65 -14.23 -6.93 0.47
CA LEU A 65 -13.15 -5.97 0.48
C LEU A 65 -11.96 -6.43 -0.35
N PHE A 66 -11.29 -7.53 0.00
CA PHE A 66 -10.00 -7.92 -0.58
C PHE A 66 -10.08 -8.75 -1.85
N VAL A 67 -11.25 -9.20 -2.27
CA VAL A 67 -11.41 -9.91 -3.56
C VAL A 67 -12.12 -9.05 -4.59
N PHE A 68 -13.18 -8.33 -4.18
CA PHE A 68 -13.99 -7.55 -5.13
C PHE A 68 -13.68 -6.06 -5.16
N GLU A 69 -13.36 -5.43 -4.03
CA GLU A 69 -13.24 -3.96 -3.97
C GLU A 69 -11.78 -3.51 -4.15
N LEU A 70 -10.87 -4.06 -3.36
CA LEU A 70 -9.49 -3.65 -3.20
C LEU A 70 -8.56 -4.86 -3.04
N PRO A 71 -8.25 -5.60 -4.13
CA PRO A 71 -7.37 -6.75 -4.02
C PRO A 71 -5.93 -6.34 -3.69
N PRO A 72 -5.28 -6.98 -2.70
CA PRO A 72 -4.00 -6.55 -2.12
C PRO A 72 -2.76 -6.87 -3.00
N TYR A 73 -2.85 -6.66 -4.31
CA TYR A 73 -1.76 -6.89 -5.26
C TYR A 73 -1.18 -5.56 -5.72
N ALA A 74 0.13 -5.37 -5.53
CA ALA A 74 0.80 -4.13 -5.90
C ALA A 74 0.63 -3.79 -7.38
N SER A 75 0.59 -4.79 -8.27
CA SER A 75 0.40 -4.58 -9.72
C SER A 75 -0.91 -3.87 -10.10
N ILE A 76 -1.99 -4.03 -9.33
CA ILE A 76 -3.25 -3.32 -9.58
C ILE A 76 -3.09 -1.81 -9.40
N TYR A 77 -2.22 -1.41 -8.48
CA TYR A 77 -2.04 -0.02 -8.10
C TYR A 77 -0.87 0.65 -8.81
N LEU A 78 0.19 -0.13 -9.09
CA LEU A 78 1.44 0.29 -9.69
C LEU A 78 1.50 0.08 -11.22
N GLY A 79 0.63 -0.77 -11.77
CA GLY A 79 0.58 -1.03 -13.21
C GLY A 79 -0.20 0.04 -13.97
N GLU A 80 0.24 0.33 -15.19
CA GLU A 80 -0.41 1.35 -16.05
C GLU A 80 -1.84 0.96 -16.45
N ASP A 81 -2.13 -0.34 -16.51
CA ASP A 81 -3.44 -0.85 -16.91
C ASP A 81 -4.39 -1.09 -15.71
N GLY A 82 -3.86 -1.17 -14.48
CA GLY A 82 -4.63 -1.42 -13.26
C GLY A 82 -5.14 -2.87 -13.08
N TRP A 83 -4.43 -3.86 -13.62
CA TRP A 83 -4.75 -5.30 -13.51
C TRP A 83 -3.65 -6.07 -12.77
N ILE A 84 -3.97 -7.29 -12.35
CA ILE A 84 -2.99 -8.20 -11.75
C ILE A 84 -1.95 -8.61 -12.80
N GLY A 85 -0.67 -8.48 -12.46
CA GLY A 85 0.45 -8.88 -13.31
C GLY A 85 1.16 -7.71 -13.99
N GLY A 86 1.69 -7.98 -15.19
CA GLY A 86 2.39 -6.97 -15.99
C GLY A 86 3.73 -6.53 -15.41
N GLN A 87 4.20 -5.37 -15.88
CA GLN A 87 5.56 -4.87 -15.62
C GLN A 87 5.83 -4.64 -14.13
N ALA A 88 4.86 -4.10 -13.38
CA ALA A 88 5.04 -3.85 -11.94
C ALA A 88 5.33 -5.14 -11.16
N ARG A 89 4.61 -6.23 -11.48
CA ARG A 89 4.86 -7.55 -10.88
C ARG A 89 6.24 -8.09 -11.26
N GLU A 90 6.67 -7.94 -12.52
CA GLU A 90 7.99 -8.39 -12.96
C GLU A 90 9.14 -7.62 -12.31
N ILE A 91 8.99 -6.30 -12.11
CA ILE A 91 9.96 -5.49 -11.35
C ILE A 91 10.07 -6.00 -9.92
N ILE A 92 8.94 -6.27 -9.26
CA ILE A 92 8.92 -6.82 -7.89
C ILE A 92 9.54 -8.22 -7.87
N ALA A 93 9.23 -9.09 -8.83
CA ALA A 93 9.89 -10.40 -8.96
C ALA A 93 11.40 -10.26 -9.19
N GLY A 94 11.84 -9.22 -9.91
CA GLY A 94 13.25 -8.84 -10.03
C GLY A 94 13.87 -8.50 -8.68
N PHE A 95 13.17 -7.74 -7.84
CA PHE A 95 13.62 -7.41 -6.49
C PHE A 95 13.83 -8.67 -5.62
N TRP A 96 12.90 -9.62 -5.65
CA TRP A 96 13.06 -10.93 -4.99
C TRP A 96 14.37 -11.62 -5.39
N ARG A 97 14.69 -11.65 -6.69
CA ARG A 97 15.95 -12.23 -7.19
C ARG A 97 17.17 -11.42 -6.75
N ALA A 98 17.07 -10.09 -6.72
CA ALA A 98 18.14 -9.21 -6.31
C ALA A 98 18.53 -9.39 -4.83
N VAL A 99 17.56 -9.74 -3.98
CA VAL A 99 17.81 -10.11 -2.57
C VAL A 99 18.15 -11.60 -2.38
N GLY A 100 18.48 -12.32 -3.46
CA GLY A 100 18.93 -13.71 -3.41
C GLY A 100 17.81 -14.74 -3.22
N ARG A 101 16.54 -14.36 -3.39
CA ARG A 101 15.40 -15.26 -3.20
C ARG A 101 14.74 -15.65 -4.53
N LYS A 102 14.13 -16.84 -4.54
CA LYS A 102 13.23 -17.23 -5.64
C LYS A 102 11.90 -16.48 -5.49
N PRO A 103 11.41 -15.77 -6.52
CA PRO A 103 10.10 -15.12 -6.43
C PRO A 103 9.01 -16.17 -6.20
N PRO A 104 8.10 -15.96 -5.23
CA PRO A 104 6.95 -16.83 -5.04
C PRO A 104 5.96 -16.68 -6.19
N ARG A 105 4.89 -17.50 -6.19
CA ARG A 105 3.87 -17.47 -7.25
C ARG A 105 3.25 -16.08 -7.39
N GLU A 106 3.00 -15.40 -6.28
CA GLU A 106 2.37 -14.07 -6.20
C GLU A 106 3.34 -13.10 -5.52
N PRO A 107 4.41 -12.69 -6.22
CA PRO A 107 5.51 -11.93 -5.63
C PRO A 107 5.12 -10.52 -5.20
N ASP A 108 3.98 -10.01 -5.69
CA ASP A 108 3.46 -8.67 -5.48
C ASP A 108 2.24 -8.60 -4.54
N HIS A 109 1.83 -9.73 -3.93
CA HIS A 109 0.78 -9.74 -2.92
C HIS A 109 1.28 -9.08 -1.62
N LEU A 110 0.43 -8.28 -0.97
CA LEU A 110 0.81 -7.52 0.24
C LEU A 110 1.36 -8.42 1.35
N ALA A 111 0.64 -9.49 1.69
CA ALA A 111 1.10 -10.44 2.72
C ALA A 111 2.47 -11.04 2.41
N VAL A 112 2.75 -11.31 1.13
CA VAL A 112 4.01 -11.88 0.65
C VAL A 112 5.16 -10.86 0.76
N LEU A 113 4.91 -9.59 0.43
CA LEU A 113 5.88 -8.51 0.59
C LEU A 113 6.17 -8.19 2.07
N LEU A 114 5.15 -8.25 2.93
CA LEU A 114 5.34 -8.09 4.38
C LEU A 114 6.08 -9.28 5.00
N GLY A 115 5.86 -10.50 4.49
CA GLY A 115 6.65 -11.68 4.84
C GLY A 115 8.13 -11.52 4.48
N LEU A 116 8.42 -11.07 3.25
CA LEU A 116 9.79 -10.76 2.83
C LEU A 116 10.45 -9.73 3.76
N TYR A 117 9.71 -8.67 4.10
CA TYR A 117 10.18 -7.65 5.00
C TYR A 117 10.59 -8.24 6.36
N ALA A 118 9.72 -9.07 6.96
CA ALA A 118 10.00 -9.73 8.23
C ALA A 118 11.23 -10.65 8.17
N GLU A 119 11.41 -11.39 7.08
CA GLU A 119 12.60 -12.22 6.86
C GLU A 119 13.88 -11.38 6.79
N LEU A 120 13.85 -10.25 6.08
CA LEU A 120 15.00 -9.34 6.00
C LEU A 120 15.35 -8.72 7.37
N VAL A 121 14.37 -8.44 8.24
CA VAL A 121 14.68 -7.96 9.60
C VAL A 121 15.47 -9.01 10.39
N GLN A 122 15.08 -10.28 10.29
CA GLN A 122 15.76 -11.37 11.01
C GLN A 122 17.19 -11.60 10.52
N GLU A 123 17.45 -11.35 9.24
CA GLU A 123 18.80 -11.47 8.66
C GLU A 123 19.78 -10.42 9.22
N GLU A 124 19.29 -9.34 9.84
CA GLU A 124 20.13 -8.36 10.50
C GLU A 124 20.81 -8.87 11.78
N ALA A 125 20.31 -9.98 12.35
CA ALA A 125 20.99 -10.66 13.46
C ALA A 125 22.29 -11.39 13.02
N GLY A 126 22.59 -11.40 11.72
CA GLY A 126 23.82 -11.96 11.15
C GLY A 126 25.06 -11.08 11.36
N GLY A 127 26.13 -11.37 10.60
CA GLY A 127 27.34 -10.55 10.61
C GLY A 127 27.10 -9.14 10.03
N GLU A 128 27.92 -8.16 10.41
CA GLU A 128 27.72 -6.74 10.08
C GLU A 128 27.47 -6.45 8.59
N ALA A 129 28.20 -7.14 7.69
CA ALA A 129 28.01 -6.99 6.25
C ALA A 129 26.62 -7.48 5.79
N HIS A 130 26.14 -8.60 6.32
CA HIS A 130 24.80 -9.12 6.03
C HIS A 130 23.73 -8.21 6.59
N ALA A 131 23.92 -7.70 7.81
CA ALA A 131 23.00 -6.75 8.42
C ALA A 131 22.85 -5.46 7.62
N ARG A 132 23.95 -4.89 7.11
CA ARG A 132 23.89 -3.71 6.22
C ARG A 132 23.14 -3.99 4.93
N MET A 133 23.37 -5.16 4.31
CA MET A 133 22.67 -5.55 3.08
C MET A 133 21.18 -5.76 3.31
N ALA A 134 20.80 -6.44 4.39
CA ALA A 134 19.42 -6.68 4.78
C ALA A 134 18.67 -5.36 5.07
N ARG A 135 19.32 -4.43 5.79
CA ARG A 135 18.77 -3.10 6.07
C ARG A 135 18.56 -2.27 4.81
N GLN A 136 19.54 -2.31 3.89
CA GLN A 136 19.42 -1.66 2.59
C GLN A 136 18.28 -2.26 1.75
N ALA A 137 18.12 -3.59 1.78
CA ALA A 137 17.02 -4.27 1.12
C ALA A 137 15.66 -3.90 1.72
N ARG A 138 15.53 -3.81 3.05
CA ARG A 138 14.31 -3.32 3.74
C ARG A 138 13.95 -1.89 3.30
N ARG A 139 14.93 -1.00 3.28
CA ARG A 139 14.76 0.40 2.82
C ARG A 139 14.26 0.43 1.38
N ALA A 140 14.88 -0.33 0.49
CA ALA A 140 14.46 -0.42 -0.91
C ALA A 140 13.05 -1.02 -1.05
N LEU A 141 12.74 -2.12 -0.36
CA LEU A 141 11.42 -2.74 -0.38
C LEU A 141 10.32 -1.75 0.02
N ILE A 142 10.50 -1.02 1.11
CA ILE A 142 9.48 -0.06 1.53
C ILE A 142 9.41 1.13 0.56
N ALA A 143 10.54 1.79 0.29
CA ALA A 143 10.54 3.03 -0.50
C ALA A 143 10.11 2.80 -1.95
N GLU A 144 10.56 1.71 -2.56
CA GLU A 144 10.38 1.44 -3.98
C GLU A 144 9.14 0.60 -4.27
N HIS A 145 8.75 -0.33 -3.40
CA HIS A 145 7.76 -1.36 -3.73
C HIS A 145 6.53 -1.41 -2.83
N LEU A 146 6.53 -0.73 -1.68
CA LEU A 146 5.35 -0.61 -0.81
C LEU A 146 4.79 0.82 -0.80
N SER A 147 5.58 1.79 -0.34
CA SER A 147 5.15 3.20 -0.15
C SER A 147 4.37 3.81 -1.33
N PRO A 148 4.75 3.57 -2.62
CA PRO A 148 4.06 4.19 -3.76
C PRO A 148 2.61 3.75 -3.96
N TRP A 149 2.14 2.73 -3.27
CA TRP A 149 0.76 2.27 -3.36
C TRP A 149 0.12 1.91 -2.03
N LEU A 150 0.92 1.43 -1.06
CA LEU A 150 0.42 0.90 0.21
C LEU A 150 -0.38 1.95 0.97
N PHE A 151 0.16 3.15 1.19
CA PHE A 151 -0.57 4.13 2.00
C PHE A 151 -1.86 4.63 1.31
N PRO A 152 -1.87 4.99 0.01
CA PRO A 152 -3.12 5.24 -0.71
C PRO A 152 -4.10 4.07 -0.64
N TYR A 153 -3.60 2.83 -0.71
CA TYR A 153 -4.40 1.62 -0.59
C TYR A 153 -5.02 1.47 0.80
N LEU A 154 -4.28 1.74 1.88
CA LEU A 154 -4.79 1.69 3.25
C LEU A 154 -5.86 2.76 3.49
N ASP A 155 -5.69 3.96 2.92
CA ASP A 155 -6.75 5.00 2.94
C ASP A 155 -8.01 4.50 2.24
N ALA A 156 -7.84 3.87 1.07
CA ALA A 156 -8.96 3.31 0.31
C ALA A 156 -9.65 2.17 1.07
N VAL A 157 -8.90 1.30 1.76
CA VAL A 157 -9.47 0.24 2.61
C VAL A 157 -10.26 0.86 3.76
N ALA A 158 -9.70 1.86 4.44
CA ALA A 158 -10.35 2.51 5.55
C ALA A 158 -11.67 3.20 5.13
N ALA A 159 -11.67 3.84 3.95
CA ALA A 159 -12.85 4.50 3.38
C ALA A 159 -13.90 3.52 2.84
N ALA A 160 -13.47 2.39 2.27
CA ALA A 160 -14.37 1.41 1.65
C ALA A 160 -14.96 0.40 2.63
N SER A 161 -14.30 0.13 3.75
CA SER A 161 -14.71 -0.88 4.72
C SER A 161 -15.78 -0.37 5.69
N ASP A 162 -16.90 -1.09 5.76
CA ASP A 162 -17.89 -0.92 6.82
C ASP A 162 -17.46 -1.63 8.13
N SER A 163 -16.54 -2.61 8.05
CA SER A 163 -15.99 -3.33 9.21
C SER A 163 -14.97 -2.47 9.99
N PRO A 164 -15.15 -2.29 11.32
CA PRO A 164 -14.18 -1.64 12.19
C PRO A 164 -12.81 -2.35 12.20
N VAL A 165 -12.79 -3.67 12.05
CA VAL A 165 -11.56 -4.48 12.07
C VAL A 165 -10.65 -4.09 10.93
N HIS A 166 -11.14 -4.03 9.69
CA HIS A 166 -10.30 -3.65 8.55
C HIS A 166 -9.84 -2.19 8.65
N ARG A 167 -10.64 -1.30 9.24
CA ARG A 167 -10.23 0.10 9.45
C ARG A 167 -9.10 0.20 10.47
N ALA A 168 -9.22 -0.52 11.60
CA ALA A 168 -8.18 -0.60 12.62
C ALA A 168 -6.90 -1.25 12.06
N TRP A 169 -7.05 -2.38 11.36
CA TRP A 169 -5.95 -3.04 10.65
C TRP A 169 -5.23 -2.10 9.69
N ALA A 170 -5.96 -1.36 8.86
CA ALA A 170 -5.36 -0.45 7.88
C ALA A 170 -4.60 0.70 8.56
N ALA A 171 -5.17 1.27 9.62
CA ALA A 171 -4.51 2.30 10.41
C ALA A 171 -3.23 1.76 11.07
N THR A 172 -3.31 0.62 11.76
CA THR A 172 -2.16 0.02 12.44
C THR A 172 -1.05 -0.37 11.47
N LEU A 173 -1.36 -0.97 10.32
CA LEU A 173 -0.34 -1.27 9.32
C LEU A 173 0.32 0.00 8.76
N GLY A 174 -0.48 1.06 8.54
CA GLY A 174 0.04 2.35 8.14
C GLY A 174 1.03 2.93 9.15
N ASP A 175 0.65 2.92 10.43
CA ASP A 175 1.49 3.44 11.52
C ASP A 175 2.80 2.66 11.68
N VAL A 176 2.72 1.32 11.62
CA VAL A 176 3.90 0.44 11.71
C VAL A 176 4.86 0.70 10.56
N ILE A 177 4.39 0.70 9.31
CA ILE A 177 5.27 0.93 8.16
C ILE A 177 5.82 2.36 8.17
N ALA A 178 5.03 3.36 8.60
CA ALA A 178 5.52 4.73 8.74
C ALA A 178 6.60 4.87 9.85
N ALA A 179 6.51 4.09 10.93
CA ALA A 179 7.54 4.02 11.96
C ALA A 179 8.83 3.39 11.40
N GLU A 180 8.72 2.23 10.74
CA GLU A 180 9.86 1.55 10.10
C GLU A 180 10.58 2.45 9.09
N MET A 181 9.83 3.18 8.26
CA MET A 181 10.42 4.11 7.31
C MET A 181 11.19 5.24 8.00
N ARG A 182 10.67 5.78 9.12
CA ARG A 182 11.36 6.85 9.86
C ARG A 182 12.66 6.35 10.48
N GLU A 183 12.65 5.14 11.03
CA GLU A 183 13.86 4.50 11.57
C GLU A 183 14.93 4.32 10.49
N LEU A 184 14.56 3.73 9.35
CA LEU A 184 15.46 3.51 8.22
C LEU A 184 15.97 4.80 7.56
N SER A 185 15.23 5.92 7.69
CA SER A 185 15.69 7.24 7.22
C SER A 185 16.74 7.86 8.14
N VAL A 186 16.62 7.71 9.46
CA VAL A 186 17.57 8.30 10.43
C VAL A 186 18.94 7.63 10.34
N GLU A 187 18.96 6.31 10.17
CA GLU A 187 20.19 5.53 10.13
C GLU A 187 20.94 5.63 8.78
N GLY A 188 20.22 5.94 7.69
CA GLY A 188 20.73 5.95 6.33
C GLY A 188 21.61 7.14 5.95
N GLY A 189 21.76 8.14 6.85
CA GLY A 189 22.72 9.23 6.70
C GLY A 189 22.74 9.92 5.33
N GLY A 190 21.66 10.61 4.93
CA GLY A 190 21.74 11.63 3.88
C GLY A 190 21.93 11.13 2.43
N SER A 191 21.73 9.84 2.14
CA SER A 191 22.04 9.24 0.82
C SER A 191 20.96 9.54 -0.24
N GLU A 192 21.31 9.57 -1.54
CA GLU A 192 20.37 9.78 -2.68
C GLU A 192 19.10 8.90 -2.69
N LEU A 193 19.08 7.81 -1.93
CA LEU A 193 17.90 6.97 -1.69
C LEU A 193 16.99 7.48 -0.54
N ASP A 194 17.19 8.71 -0.05
CA ASP A 194 16.54 9.33 1.12
C ASP A 194 15.04 9.64 0.94
N GLY A 195 14.36 8.88 0.10
CA GLY A 195 12.92 9.02 -0.12
C GLY A 195 12.54 10.37 -0.74
N THR A 196 13.49 11.16 -1.24
CA THR A 196 13.26 12.39 -1.98
C THR A 196 13.06 12.13 -3.48
N GLY A 197 13.67 11.05 -4.00
CA GLY A 197 13.44 10.56 -5.35
C GLY A 197 12.10 9.83 -5.50
N ALA A 198 11.51 9.91 -6.69
CA ALA A 198 10.36 9.08 -7.04
C ALA A 198 10.76 7.60 -7.13
N SER A 199 9.90 6.70 -6.67
CA SER A 199 10.15 5.26 -6.78
C SER A 199 10.33 4.83 -8.25
N ILE A 200 10.91 3.67 -8.48
CA ILE A 200 11.11 3.07 -9.79
C ILE A 200 9.78 2.95 -10.55
N HIS A 201 8.71 2.57 -9.87
CA HIS A 201 7.38 2.47 -10.48
C HIS A 201 6.85 3.84 -10.92
N LEU A 202 7.07 4.88 -10.11
CA LEU A 202 6.68 6.25 -10.46
C LEU A 202 7.54 6.80 -11.60
N ARG A 203 8.85 6.54 -11.59
CA ARG A 203 9.78 7.00 -12.65
C ARG A 203 9.49 6.38 -14.01
N LEU A 204 9.08 5.12 -14.04
CA LEU A 204 8.79 4.39 -15.29
C LEU A 204 7.39 4.67 -15.83
N THR A 205 6.47 5.13 -14.98
CA THR A 205 5.06 5.30 -15.36
C THR A 205 4.74 6.72 -15.78
N ARG A 206 4.07 6.87 -16.94
CA ARG A 206 3.63 8.18 -17.44
C ARG A 206 2.34 8.66 -16.75
N PRO A 207 2.24 9.95 -16.35
CA PRO A 207 1.00 10.54 -15.85
C PRO A 207 -0.17 10.48 -16.85
N VAL A 208 -1.38 10.83 -16.39
CA VAL A 208 -2.57 10.98 -17.25
C VAL A 208 -2.35 12.08 -18.29
N GLU A 209 -2.64 11.78 -19.55
CA GLU A 209 -2.66 12.74 -20.66
C GLU A 209 -4.09 12.86 -21.20
N ALA A 210 -4.50 14.09 -21.57
CA ALA A 210 -5.80 14.33 -22.18
C ALA A 210 -5.82 13.82 -23.63
N ALA A 211 -7.00 13.40 -24.12
CA ALA A 211 -7.32 13.16 -25.54
C ALA A 211 -6.92 11.82 -26.18
N ASN A 212 -6.64 10.76 -25.42
CA ASN A 212 -6.55 9.40 -25.97
C ASN A 212 -7.79 8.54 -25.64
N GLN A 213 -8.04 7.50 -26.44
CA GLN A 213 -9.07 6.48 -26.13
C GLN A 213 -8.79 5.74 -24.81
N GLU A 214 -7.57 5.89 -24.28
CA GLU A 214 -7.09 5.28 -23.05
C GLU A 214 -7.33 6.15 -21.79
N PHE A 215 -7.92 7.34 -21.95
CA PHE A 215 -8.03 8.33 -20.88
C PHE A 215 -8.73 7.76 -19.64
N LEU A 216 -9.84 7.04 -19.85
CA LEU A 216 -10.58 6.43 -18.74
C LEU A 216 -9.77 5.35 -18.02
N ARG A 217 -8.94 4.58 -18.74
CA ARG A 217 -8.05 3.61 -18.10
C ARG A 217 -6.97 4.33 -17.30
N SER A 218 -6.40 5.40 -17.86
CA SER A 218 -5.38 6.21 -17.18
C SER A 218 -5.91 6.87 -15.91
N VAL A 219 -7.16 7.36 -15.91
CA VAL A 219 -7.82 7.91 -14.71
C VAL A 219 -8.06 6.84 -13.64
N LEU A 220 -8.32 5.60 -14.06
CA LEU A 220 -8.57 4.47 -13.15
C LEU A 220 -7.29 3.77 -12.66
N ALA A 221 -6.14 4.06 -13.27
CA ALA A 221 -4.83 3.52 -12.89
C ALA A 221 -4.19 4.40 -11.82
N PRO A 222 -4.11 3.96 -10.55
CA PRO A 222 -3.74 4.83 -9.42
C PRO A 222 -2.35 5.45 -9.55
N ILE A 223 -1.38 4.69 -10.05
CA ILE A 223 -0.03 5.19 -10.31
C ILE A 223 0.00 6.35 -11.32
N ARG A 224 -0.92 6.38 -12.29
CA ARG A 224 -0.99 7.41 -13.33
C ARG A 224 -1.80 8.61 -12.86
N SER A 225 -2.95 8.34 -12.26
CA SER A 225 -3.92 9.36 -11.87
C SER A 225 -3.61 10.00 -10.53
N GLY A 226 -2.89 9.31 -9.65
CA GLY A 226 -2.63 9.70 -8.27
C GLY A 226 -3.77 9.39 -7.30
N ALA A 227 -4.83 8.70 -7.72
CA ALA A 227 -5.97 8.37 -6.86
C ALA A 227 -6.50 6.96 -7.09
N ILE A 228 -6.99 6.32 -6.02
CA ILE A 228 -7.71 5.06 -6.09
C ILE A 228 -9.20 5.35 -6.21
N LEU A 229 -9.85 4.81 -7.25
CA LEU A 229 -11.30 4.84 -7.43
C LEU A 229 -11.86 3.43 -7.27
N THR A 230 -12.80 3.30 -6.34
CA THR A 230 -13.43 2.04 -5.95
C THR A 230 -14.82 1.89 -6.59
N ARG A 231 -15.35 0.66 -6.63
CA ARG A 231 -16.75 0.39 -7.01
C ARG A 231 -17.73 1.01 -6.01
N ARG A 232 -17.36 1.10 -4.72
CA ARG A 232 -18.12 1.82 -3.71
C ARG A 232 -18.26 3.30 -4.07
N ASP A 233 -17.18 3.96 -4.52
CA ASP A 233 -17.22 5.37 -4.90
C ASP A 233 -18.23 5.62 -6.04
N PHE A 234 -18.24 4.75 -7.06
CA PHE A 234 -19.23 4.82 -8.14
C PHE A 234 -20.67 4.61 -7.64
N ARG A 235 -20.88 3.66 -6.72
CA ARG A 235 -22.20 3.40 -6.12
C ARG A 235 -22.71 4.60 -5.31
N LEU A 236 -21.83 5.21 -4.52
CA LEU A 236 -22.17 6.39 -3.72
C LEU A 236 -22.55 7.56 -4.63
N PHE A 237 -21.70 7.88 -5.61
CA PHE A 237 -21.97 8.96 -6.55
C PHE A 237 -23.26 8.75 -7.35
N ALA A 238 -23.48 7.54 -7.88
CA ALA A 238 -24.69 7.22 -8.63
C ALA A 238 -25.95 7.39 -7.78
N ARG A 239 -25.93 6.92 -6.52
CA ARG A 239 -27.03 7.09 -5.57
C ARG A 239 -27.31 8.56 -5.26
N GLU A 240 -26.27 9.34 -4.98
CA GLU A 240 -26.37 10.77 -4.62
C GLU A 240 -26.85 11.63 -5.80
N SER A 241 -26.48 11.24 -7.02
CA SER A 241 -26.84 11.96 -8.25
C SER A 241 -28.10 11.43 -8.93
N GLY A 242 -28.75 10.40 -8.39
CA GLY A 242 -29.92 9.75 -8.98
C GLY A 242 -29.67 9.04 -10.32
N LEU A 243 -28.42 8.64 -10.58
CA LEU A 243 -28.02 7.98 -11.83
C LEU A 243 -28.12 6.46 -11.74
N GLY A 244 -28.43 5.82 -12.87
CA GLY A 244 -28.36 4.37 -12.98
C GLY A 244 -26.92 3.90 -13.03
N LEU A 245 -26.56 2.89 -12.24
CA LEU A 245 -25.24 2.26 -12.29
C LEU A 245 -25.36 0.81 -12.75
N ARG A 246 -24.74 0.47 -13.87
CA ARG A 246 -24.66 -0.91 -14.33
C ARG A 246 -23.49 -1.63 -13.67
N ALA A 247 -23.76 -2.79 -13.07
CA ALA A 247 -22.71 -3.63 -12.50
C ALA A 247 -21.72 -4.08 -13.59
N GLY A 248 -20.43 -4.11 -13.23
CA GLY A 248 -19.37 -4.53 -14.15
C GLY A 248 -17.98 -4.11 -13.70
N GLU A 249 -17.07 -4.03 -14.68
CA GLU A 249 -15.73 -3.48 -14.49
C GLU A 249 -15.78 -1.96 -14.31
N ARG A 250 -14.83 -1.40 -13.54
CA ARG A 250 -14.77 0.05 -13.22
C ARG A 250 -14.79 0.93 -14.47
N CYS A 251 -14.09 0.53 -15.54
CA CYS A 251 -14.07 1.28 -16.80
C CYS A 251 -15.43 1.28 -17.50
N TYR A 252 -16.19 0.18 -17.43
CA TYR A 252 -17.55 0.12 -17.96
C TYR A 252 -18.51 0.97 -17.11
N MET A 253 -18.40 0.89 -15.78
CA MET A 253 -19.18 1.70 -14.84
C MET A 253 -18.97 3.20 -15.09
N LEU A 254 -17.71 3.64 -15.23
CA LEU A 254 -17.38 5.03 -15.51
C LEU A 254 -17.91 5.49 -16.88
N ARG A 255 -17.78 4.66 -17.93
CA ARG A 255 -18.38 4.95 -19.25
C ARG A 255 -19.89 5.11 -19.16
N ASN A 256 -20.56 4.24 -18.41
CA ASN A 256 -22.01 4.29 -18.23
C ASN A 256 -22.45 5.57 -17.51
N LEU A 257 -21.70 6.03 -16.50
CA LEU A 257 -22.00 7.29 -15.80
C LEU A 257 -21.73 8.51 -16.70
N LEU A 258 -20.61 8.54 -17.42
CA LEU A 258 -20.26 9.63 -18.35
C LEU A 258 -21.29 9.78 -19.48
N ALA A 259 -21.88 8.67 -19.94
CA ALA A 259 -22.92 8.68 -20.97
C ALA A 259 -24.26 9.25 -20.47
N GLN A 260 -24.50 9.24 -19.16
CA GLN A 260 -25.71 9.80 -18.55
C GLN A 260 -25.52 11.28 -18.21
N GLU A 261 -24.44 11.62 -17.49
CA GLU A 261 -24.20 12.98 -16.98
C GLU A 261 -22.70 13.31 -16.98
N ARG A 262 -22.17 13.60 -18.18
CA ARG A 262 -20.74 13.86 -18.41
C ARG A 262 -20.16 14.92 -17.44
N THR A 263 -20.78 16.10 -17.38
CA THR A 263 -20.25 17.24 -16.61
C THR A 263 -20.26 16.96 -15.11
N ALA A 264 -21.32 16.36 -14.58
CA ALA A 264 -21.40 16.01 -13.16
C ALA A 264 -20.33 14.97 -12.79
N VAL A 265 -20.17 13.93 -13.61
CA VAL A 265 -19.16 12.88 -13.38
C VAL A 265 -17.74 13.43 -13.44
N LEU A 266 -17.41 14.29 -14.42
CA LEU A 266 -16.08 14.89 -14.51
C LEU A 266 -15.77 15.79 -13.32
N ASN A 267 -16.73 16.56 -12.84
CA ASN A 267 -16.56 17.38 -11.62
C ASN A 267 -16.39 16.51 -10.37
N TRP A 268 -17.17 15.44 -10.23
CA TRP A 268 -17.02 14.49 -9.13
C TRP A 268 -15.65 13.82 -9.14
N LEU A 269 -15.18 13.36 -10.31
CA LEU A 269 -13.84 12.79 -10.44
C LEU A 269 -12.75 13.80 -10.09
N ARG A 270 -12.90 15.07 -10.52
CA ARG A 270 -11.97 16.15 -10.17
C ARG A 270 -11.88 16.28 -8.65
N ASP A 271 -13.02 16.36 -7.97
CA ASP A 271 -13.07 16.54 -6.52
C ASP A 271 -12.50 15.32 -5.77
N HIS A 272 -12.74 14.12 -6.29
CA HIS A 272 -12.10 12.90 -5.80
C HIS A 272 -10.57 12.97 -5.86
N HIS A 273 -10.03 13.38 -7.01
CA HIS A 273 -8.57 13.50 -7.19
C HIS A 273 -7.97 14.65 -6.37
N MET A 274 -8.70 15.76 -6.16
CA MET A 274 -8.23 16.82 -5.26
C MET A 274 -8.12 16.36 -3.82
N ARG A 275 -9.13 15.63 -3.30
CA ARG A 275 -9.06 15.03 -1.96
C ARG A 275 -7.91 14.04 -1.82
N ALA A 276 -7.67 13.22 -2.85
CA ALA A 276 -6.52 12.31 -2.87
C ALA A 276 -5.19 13.10 -2.82
N ALA A 277 -5.07 14.19 -3.59
CA ALA A 277 -3.89 15.04 -3.57
C ALA A 277 -3.62 15.65 -2.19
N GLU A 278 -4.66 16.13 -1.51
CA GLU A 278 -4.58 16.67 -0.15
C GLU A 278 -4.12 15.59 0.85
N GLY A 279 -4.68 14.39 0.77
CA GLY A 279 -4.26 13.24 1.60
C GLY A 279 -2.77 12.92 1.41
N HIS A 280 -2.29 12.90 0.16
CA HIS A 280 -0.87 12.68 -0.14
C HIS A 280 0.02 13.82 0.38
N GLU A 281 -0.41 15.08 0.29
CA GLU A 281 0.34 16.22 0.83
C GLU A 281 0.47 16.15 2.35
N VAL A 282 -0.61 15.82 3.05
CA VAL A 282 -0.59 15.64 4.51
C VAL A 282 0.43 14.56 4.87
N ARG A 283 0.41 13.43 4.17
CA ARG A 283 1.37 12.34 4.37
C ARG A 283 2.81 12.73 4.06
N GLY A 284 3.03 13.52 3.01
CA GLY A 284 4.36 14.01 2.65
C GLY A 284 4.95 14.97 3.70
N LYS A 285 4.11 15.69 4.44
CA LYS A 285 4.53 16.59 5.53
C LYS A 285 4.84 15.85 6.83
N THR A 286 4.23 14.68 7.07
CA THR A 286 4.36 13.94 8.32
C THR A 286 5.52 12.94 8.35
N GLY A 287 6.27 12.75 7.25
CA GLY A 287 7.53 12.00 7.31
C GLY A 287 7.96 11.27 6.04
N SER A 288 8.62 10.14 6.28
CA SER A 288 9.55 9.36 5.44
C SER A 288 9.03 8.83 4.09
N ALA A 289 7.75 9.04 3.75
CA ALA A 289 7.18 8.72 2.43
C ALA A 289 7.13 9.92 1.46
N ALA A 290 7.88 10.99 1.76
CA ALA A 290 7.76 12.29 1.11
C ALA A 290 7.82 12.26 -0.43
N GLY A 291 8.75 11.51 -1.04
CA GLY A 291 8.93 11.49 -2.49
C GLY A 291 7.78 10.82 -3.23
N ALA A 292 7.38 9.62 -2.80
CA ALA A 292 6.23 8.92 -3.40
C ALA A 292 4.93 9.70 -3.19
N ALA A 293 4.70 10.22 -1.99
CA ALA A 293 3.53 11.02 -1.67
C ALA A 293 3.49 12.32 -2.49
N ALA A 294 4.60 13.05 -2.59
CA ALA A 294 4.67 14.29 -3.37
C ALA A 294 4.37 14.05 -4.85
N GLU A 295 4.88 12.96 -5.42
CA GLU A 295 4.65 12.61 -6.81
C GLU A 295 3.20 12.20 -7.08
N LEU A 296 2.62 11.36 -6.22
CA LEU A 296 1.20 11.01 -6.29
C LEU A 296 0.30 12.23 -6.14
N ALA A 297 0.64 13.15 -5.23
CA ALA A 297 -0.07 14.42 -5.08
C ALA A 297 -0.01 15.28 -6.36
N ARG A 298 1.17 15.34 -7.01
CA ARG A 298 1.36 16.04 -8.28
C ARG A 298 0.48 15.44 -9.38
N ARG A 299 0.44 14.11 -9.49
CA ARG A 299 -0.39 13.38 -10.46
C ARG A 299 -1.88 13.57 -10.21
N ALA A 300 -2.32 13.49 -8.96
CA ALA A 300 -3.70 13.74 -8.56
C ALA A 300 -4.17 15.15 -8.93
N ARG A 301 -3.36 16.19 -8.62
CA ARG A 301 -3.64 17.57 -9.05
C ARG A 301 -3.66 17.72 -10.57
N HIS A 302 -2.73 17.06 -11.26
CA HIS A 302 -2.69 17.09 -12.72
C HIS A 302 -3.95 16.49 -13.33
N THR A 303 -4.34 15.30 -12.90
CA THR A 303 -5.58 14.63 -13.33
C THR A 303 -6.81 15.49 -13.05
N ALA A 304 -6.90 16.10 -11.86
CA ALA A 304 -7.99 17.00 -11.51
C ALA A 304 -8.08 18.22 -12.45
N ARG A 305 -6.94 18.83 -12.82
CA ARG A 305 -6.91 19.91 -13.82
C ARG A 305 -7.41 19.44 -15.18
N THR A 306 -6.93 18.29 -15.66
CA THR A 306 -7.38 17.70 -16.92
C THR A 306 -8.89 17.45 -16.93
N LEU A 307 -9.44 16.87 -15.85
CA LEU A 307 -10.87 16.61 -15.70
C LEU A 307 -11.70 17.90 -15.70
N ARG A 308 -11.22 18.95 -15.02
CA ARG A 308 -11.85 20.28 -15.02
C ARG A 308 -11.88 20.90 -16.41
N ASP A 309 -10.78 20.78 -17.15
CA ASP A 309 -10.69 21.37 -18.49
C ASP A 309 -11.60 20.61 -19.47
N LEU A 310 -11.69 19.28 -19.35
CA LEU A 310 -12.67 18.46 -20.09
C LEU A 310 -14.13 18.77 -19.74
N ALA A 311 -14.43 19.13 -18.49
CA ALA A 311 -15.77 19.52 -18.07
C ALA A 311 -16.18 20.89 -18.61
N ARG A 312 -15.20 21.76 -18.94
CA ARG A 312 -15.42 23.10 -19.53
C ARG A 312 -15.53 23.07 -21.05
N GLN A 313 -14.92 22.07 -21.70
CA GLN A 313 -15.12 21.82 -23.12
C GLN A 313 -16.59 21.41 -23.31
N ARG A 314 -17.39 22.28 -23.92
CA ARG A 314 -18.72 21.90 -24.42
C ARG A 314 -18.57 20.75 -25.41
N ASP A 315 -19.54 19.84 -25.44
CA ASP A 315 -19.71 18.87 -26.52
C ASP A 315 -19.93 19.66 -27.83
N GLY A 316 -18.82 20.07 -28.44
CA GLY A 316 -18.74 21.04 -29.52
C GLY A 316 -17.88 20.50 -30.63
N SER A 317 -18.30 19.39 -31.22
CA SER A 317 -18.09 18.98 -32.61
C SER A 317 -18.97 17.76 -32.85
N ALA A 318 -20.16 18.02 -33.40
CA ALA A 318 -20.93 17.03 -34.15
C ALA A 318 -20.17 16.67 -35.44
#